data_AF-A0A7C7EP33-F1
#
_entry.id   AF-A0A7C7EP33-F1
#
_cell.length_a   1.000
_cell.length_b   1.000
_cell.length_c   1.000
_cell.angle_alpha   90.00
_cell.angle_beta   90.00
_cell.angle_gamma   90.00
#
_symmetry.space_group_name_H-M   'P 1'
#
loop_
_entity.id
_entity.type
_entity.pdbx_description
1 polymer ?
#
loop_
_entity_poly.entity_id
_entity_poly.type
_entity_poly.pdbx_seq_one_letter_code
_entity_poly.pdbx_strand_id
1 'polypeptide(L)'
;NEHLLDLIAGREVQIPVFNFKKGIREYTREPVRLTDEHIIVIEGIHGLNEELTKNIPQANKFKIYISALTQLNIDRHNRIATSDLRLLRRLVRDYTHRGNNATKTMELWDNVVKGAERYIFPYQENADAIFNSALVYELGVLKKYAEPIIKEIDEDSIYYPERQRLLKFLSYFLPIEDESEIPKTSILREFIGGSSFEY
;
A
#
# COMPACT_ATOMS: atom_id res chain seq x y z
N ASN A 1 22.85 -3.54 7.55
CA ASN A 1 22.57 -3.55 9.01
C ASN A 1 23.40 -2.61 9.85
N GLU A 2 24.54 -2.09 9.38
CA GLU A 2 25.44 -1.23 10.19
C GLU A 2 24.69 -0.07 10.87
N HIS A 3 23.94 0.73 10.11
CA HIS A 3 23.14 1.83 10.68
C HIS A 3 22.20 1.38 11.81
N LEU A 4 21.53 0.23 11.68
CA LEU A 4 20.64 -0.27 12.73
C LEU A 4 21.41 -0.67 13.98
N LEU A 5 22.55 -1.34 13.82
CA LEU A 5 23.42 -1.74 14.93
C LEU A 5 23.97 -0.50 15.64
N ASP A 6 24.37 0.52 14.89
CA ASP A 6 24.90 1.76 15.43
C ASP A 6 23.84 2.53 16.20
N LEU A 7 22.63 2.67 15.64
CA LEU A 7 21.50 3.29 16.31
C LEU A 7 21.14 2.55 17.62
N ILE A 8 21.09 1.21 17.60
CA ILE A 8 20.80 0.40 18.80
C ILE A 8 21.93 0.51 19.84
N ALA A 9 23.17 0.69 19.41
CA ALA A 9 24.32 0.94 20.29
C ALA A 9 24.37 2.39 20.83
N GLY A 10 23.36 3.21 20.53
CA GLY A 10 23.30 4.62 20.94
C GLY A 10 24.36 5.49 20.24
N ARG A 11 24.89 5.05 19.09
CA ARG A 11 25.79 5.84 18.25
C ARG A 11 24.99 6.76 17.34
N GLU A 12 25.65 7.84 16.93
CA GLU A 12 25.11 8.81 16.00
C GLU A 12 25.27 8.30 14.56
N VAL A 13 24.18 8.33 13.77
CA VAL A 13 24.14 7.77 12.41
C VAL A 13 23.53 8.78 11.45
N GLN A 14 24.20 9.01 10.32
CA GLN A 14 23.66 9.83 9.25
C GLN A 14 22.80 8.99 8.30
N ILE A 15 21.48 9.08 8.47
CA ILE A 15 20.53 8.29 7.67
C ILE A 15 20.36 8.93 6.28
N PRO A 16 20.61 8.19 5.18
CA PRO A 16 20.43 8.73 3.84
C PRO A 16 18.96 8.94 3.52
N VAL A 17 18.68 9.97 2.73
CA VAL A 17 17.38 10.22 2.11
C VAL A 17 17.47 9.85 0.64
N PHE A 18 16.51 9.08 0.15
CA PHE A 18 16.43 8.79 -1.28
C PHE A 18 15.70 9.92 -2.01
N ASN A 19 16.37 10.57 -2.96
CA ASN A 19 15.79 11.61 -3.79
C ASN A 19 15.10 10.98 -5.00
N PHE A 20 13.77 10.85 -4.96
CA PHE A 20 12.99 10.24 -6.04
C PHE A 20 13.04 11.00 -7.36
N LYS A 21 13.30 12.33 -7.35
CA LYS A 21 13.40 13.13 -8.59
C LYS A 21 14.73 12.89 -9.30
N LYS A 22 15.83 12.74 -8.55
CA LYS A 22 17.18 12.53 -9.09
C LYS A 22 17.59 11.05 -9.16
N GLY A 23 16.90 10.17 -8.46
CA GLY A 23 17.21 8.74 -8.38
C GLY A 23 18.47 8.41 -7.56
N ILE A 24 18.94 9.33 -6.70
CA ILE A 24 20.18 9.19 -5.93
C ILE A 24 19.94 9.25 -4.43
N ARG A 25 20.89 8.71 -3.66
CA ARG A 25 20.95 8.88 -2.21
C ARG A 25 21.61 10.21 -1.88
N GLU A 26 20.99 10.98 -0.99
CA GLU A 26 21.50 12.24 -0.47
C GLU A 26 21.59 12.16 1.07
N TYR A 27 22.55 12.86 1.68
CA TYR A 27 22.75 12.88 3.13
C TYR A 27 22.45 14.27 3.67
N THR A 28 21.19 14.69 3.52
CA THR A 28 20.73 16.06 3.82
C THR A 28 20.16 16.22 5.23
N ARG A 29 19.96 15.11 5.95
CA ARG A 29 19.44 15.14 7.33
C ARG A 29 20.58 15.24 8.32
N GLU A 30 20.29 15.90 9.44
CA GLU A 30 21.13 15.83 10.63
C GLU A 30 21.29 14.39 11.09
N PRO A 31 22.46 14.01 11.64
CA PRO A 31 22.64 12.71 12.21
C PRO A 31 21.66 12.44 13.35
N VAL A 32 21.25 11.17 13.50
CA VAL A 32 20.28 10.73 14.48
C VAL A 32 20.97 9.84 15.50
N ARG A 33 20.65 10.03 16.78
CA ARG A 33 21.10 9.19 17.90
C ARG A 33 19.87 8.76 18.69
N LEU A 34 19.77 7.48 18.99
CA LEU A 34 18.69 6.96 19.83
C LEU A 34 19.05 7.00 21.31
N THR A 35 18.02 7.10 22.14
CA THR A 35 18.06 6.87 23.59
C THR A 35 17.14 5.70 23.93
N ASP A 36 17.17 5.24 25.18
CA ASP A 36 16.35 4.13 25.67
C ASP A 36 14.83 4.39 25.61
N GLU A 37 14.41 5.63 25.35
CA GLU A 37 13.01 6.04 25.19
C GLU A 37 12.51 5.93 23.74
N HIS A 38 13.38 5.62 22.78
CA HIS A 38 13.04 5.60 21.36
C HIS A 38 12.78 4.18 20.85
N ILE A 39 11.93 4.10 19.81
CA ILE A 39 11.72 2.89 19.01
C ILE A 39 12.10 3.14 17.55
N ILE A 40 12.55 2.09 16.85
CA ILE A 40 12.80 2.14 15.42
C ILE A 40 11.62 1.52 14.69
N VAL A 41 10.98 2.31 13.81
CA VAL A 41 9.96 1.82 12.89
C VAL A 41 10.57 1.75 11.49
N ILE A 42 10.59 0.55 10.91
CA ILE A 42 11.03 0.32 9.54
C ILE A 42 9.79 -0.01 8.70
N GLU A 43 9.48 0.86 7.74
CA GLU A 43 8.39 0.68 6.78
C GLU A 43 8.94 0.41 5.38
N GLY A 44 8.22 -0.39 4.61
CA GLY A 44 8.49 -0.61 3.21
C GLY A 44 8.24 -2.05 2.76
N ILE A 45 8.29 -2.26 1.45
CA ILE A 45 8.00 -3.56 0.80
C ILE A 45 8.97 -4.69 1.19
N HIS A 46 10.08 -4.39 1.88
CA HIS A 46 11.03 -5.39 2.37
C HIS A 46 11.06 -5.49 3.89
N GLY A 47 10.12 -4.85 4.61
CA GLY A 47 10.15 -4.78 6.08
C GLY A 47 10.10 -6.15 6.78
N LEU A 48 9.51 -7.17 6.14
CA LEU A 48 9.48 -8.54 6.66
C LEU A 48 10.68 -9.41 6.25
N ASN A 49 11.53 -8.91 5.34
CA ASN A 49 12.68 -9.66 4.86
C ASN A 49 13.78 -9.68 5.93
N GLU A 50 14.12 -10.87 6.42
CA GLU A 50 15.14 -11.05 7.46
C GLU A 50 16.52 -10.53 7.05
N GLU A 51 16.86 -10.52 5.76
CA GLU A 51 18.14 -9.97 5.30
C GLU A 51 18.33 -8.49 5.69
N LEU A 52 17.23 -7.73 5.80
CA LEU A 52 17.27 -6.33 6.23
C LEU A 52 17.67 -6.19 7.70
N THR A 53 17.34 -7.17 8.54
CA THR A 53 17.49 -7.13 10.01
C THR A 53 18.28 -8.31 10.56
N LYS A 54 19.07 -9.01 9.73
CA LYS A 54 19.74 -10.28 10.06
C LYS A 54 20.65 -10.25 11.29
N ASN A 55 21.24 -9.09 11.58
CA ASN A 55 22.12 -8.91 12.75
C ASN A 55 21.36 -8.52 14.03
N ILE A 56 20.03 -8.34 13.94
CA ILE A 56 19.19 -7.95 15.08
C ILE A 56 18.50 -9.21 15.64
N PRO A 57 18.67 -9.52 16.94
CA PRO A 57 18.03 -10.67 17.56
C PRO A 57 16.50 -10.67 17.38
N GLN A 58 15.89 -11.84 17.18
CA GLN A 58 14.43 -11.96 17.00
C GLN A 58 13.64 -11.39 18.18
N ALA A 59 14.12 -11.55 19.42
CA ALA A 59 13.48 -11.01 20.62
C ALA A 59 13.34 -9.48 20.63
N ASN A 60 14.13 -8.78 19.80
CA ASN A 60 14.13 -7.32 19.69
C ASN A 60 13.37 -6.84 18.44
N LYS A 61 12.65 -7.73 17.76
CA LYS A 61 11.89 -7.45 16.54
C LYS A 61 10.41 -7.73 16.79
N PHE A 62 9.55 -6.86 16.27
CA PHE A 62 8.13 -7.10 16.16
C PHE A 62 7.70 -6.73 14.75
N LYS A 63 7.19 -7.69 14.00
CA LYS A 63 6.90 -7.59 12.57
C LYS A 63 5.41 -7.55 12.34
N ILE A 64 4.98 -6.54 11.58
CA ILE A 64 3.58 -6.33 11.25
C ILE A 64 3.41 -6.49 9.74
N TYR A 65 2.54 -7.40 9.33
CA TYR A 65 2.12 -7.53 7.93
C TYR A 65 0.77 -6.83 7.73
N ILE A 66 0.72 -5.84 6.85
CA ILE A 66 -0.49 -5.10 6.52
C ILE A 66 -0.91 -5.46 5.10
N SER A 67 -2.15 -5.92 4.93
CA SER A 67 -2.69 -6.22 3.61
C SER A 67 -4.21 -6.11 3.59
N ALA A 68 -4.79 -5.77 2.43
CA ALA A 68 -6.23 -5.69 2.23
C ALA A 68 -6.79 -7.10 1.96
N LEU A 69 -6.76 -7.96 2.96
CA LEU A 69 -7.11 -9.38 2.87
C LEU A 69 -8.62 -9.60 2.91
N THR A 70 -9.08 -10.72 2.34
CA THR A 70 -10.40 -11.33 2.61
C THR A 70 -11.58 -10.36 2.58
N GLN A 71 -12.04 -10.01 1.38
CA GLN A 71 -13.31 -9.30 1.19
C GLN A 71 -14.50 -10.26 1.32
N LEU A 72 -15.69 -9.72 1.65
CA LEU A 72 -16.92 -10.50 1.60
C LEU A 72 -17.12 -11.02 0.17
N ASN A 73 -17.49 -12.30 0.04
CA ASN A 73 -17.82 -12.84 -1.25
C ASN A 73 -19.08 -12.16 -1.80
N ILE A 74 -19.18 -12.05 -3.12
CA ILE A 74 -20.40 -11.54 -3.79
C ILE A 74 -21.56 -12.51 -3.51
N ASP A 75 -21.28 -13.81 -3.57
CA ASP A 75 -22.19 -14.88 -3.22
C ASP A 75 -21.41 -16.12 -2.72
N ARG A 76 -22.06 -17.28 -2.64
CA ARG A 76 -21.43 -18.51 -2.13
C ARG A 76 -20.30 -19.06 -3.00
N HIS A 77 -20.21 -18.65 -4.26
CA HIS A 77 -19.28 -19.20 -5.26
C HIS A 77 -18.33 -18.13 -5.81
N ASN A 78 -18.73 -16.86 -5.81
CA ASN A 78 -17.98 -15.76 -6.37
C ASN A 78 -17.24 -14.98 -5.27
N ARG A 79 -15.96 -15.31 -5.09
CA ARG A 79 -15.07 -14.56 -4.21
C ARG A 79 -14.62 -13.25 -4.86
N ILE A 80 -14.40 -12.23 -4.04
CA ILE A 80 -13.70 -11.02 -4.47
C ILE A 80 -12.21 -11.26 -4.33
N ALA A 81 -11.46 -11.09 -5.42
CA ALA A 81 -10.01 -11.26 -5.40
C ALA A 81 -9.34 -10.08 -4.67
N THR A 82 -8.41 -10.38 -3.76
CA THR A 82 -7.58 -9.36 -3.07
C THR A 82 -6.82 -8.48 -4.07
N SER A 83 -6.40 -9.03 -5.22
CA SER A 83 -5.75 -8.28 -6.29
C SER A 83 -6.63 -7.17 -6.84
N ASP A 84 -7.93 -7.41 -7.01
CA ASP A 84 -8.87 -6.44 -7.60
C ASP A 84 -9.06 -5.25 -6.66
N LEU A 85 -9.27 -5.52 -5.37
CA LEU A 85 -9.37 -4.46 -4.40
C LEU A 85 -8.08 -3.62 -4.31
N ARG A 86 -6.92 -4.29 -4.28
CA ARG A 86 -5.63 -3.61 -4.24
C ARG A 86 -5.38 -2.77 -5.50
N LEU A 87 -5.80 -3.26 -6.67
CA LEU A 87 -5.73 -2.51 -7.92
C LEU A 87 -6.64 -1.28 -7.89
N LEU A 88 -7.88 -1.40 -7.42
CA LEU A 88 -8.81 -0.27 -7.28
C LEU A 88 -8.29 0.79 -6.31
N ARG A 89 -7.82 0.39 -5.12
CA ARG A 89 -7.14 1.30 -4.17
C ARG A 89 -5.97 2.02 -4.84
N ARG A 90 -5.16 1.28 -5.62
CA ARG A 90 -4.00 1.84 -6.30
C ARG A 90 -4.39 2.81 -7.42
N LEU A 91 -5.39 2.49 -8.24
CA LEU A 91 -5.91 3.38 -9.29
C LEU A 91 -6.35 4.71 -8.69
N VAL A 92 -7.18 4.68 -7.66
CA VAL A 92 -7.68 5.88 -7.00
C VAL A 92 -6.53 6.68 -6.38
N ARG A 93 -5.62 6.03 -5.64
CA ARG A 93 -4.48 6.70 -5.01
C ARG A 93 -3.50 7.30 -6.03
N ASP A 94 -3.10 6.52 -7.03
CA ASP A 94 -2.09 6.93 -8.01
C ASP A 94 -2.63 8.08 -8.89
N TYR A 95 -3.95 8.11 -9.17
CA TYR A 95 -4.59 9.22 -9.86
C TYR A 95 -4.63 10.49 -9.01
N THR A 96 -5.11 10.39 -7.77
CA THR A 96 -5.31 11.54 -6.88
C THR A 96 -4.00 12.15 -6.35
N HIS A 97 -2.99 11.33 -6.06
CA HIS A 97 -1.77 11.77 -5.37
C HIS A 97 -0.51 11.77 -6.24
N ARG A 98 -0.49 11.03 -7.36
CA ARG A 98 0.73 10.84 -8.18
C ARG A 98 0.60 11.33 -9.62
N GLY A 99 -0.59 11.80 -10.02
CA GLY A 99 -0.83 12.29 -11.38
C GLY A 99 -0.69 11.22 -12.47
N ASN A 100 -0.70 9.93 -12.09
CA ASN A 100 -0.67 8.84 -13.05
C ASN A 100 -2.09 8.59 -13.58
N ASN A 101 -2.25 8.49 -14.90
CA ASN A 101 -3.52 8.04 -15.49
C ASN A 101 -3.73 6.53 -15.28
N ALA A 102 -4.96 6.06 -15.54
CA ALA A 102 -5.34 4.66 -15.36
C ALA A 102 -4.44 3.69 -16.15
N THR A 103 -4.15 4.01 -17.41
CA THR A 103 -3.28 3.23 -18.29
C THR A 103 -1.90 3.01 -17.67
N LYS A 104 -1.28 4.07 -17.12
CA LYS A 104 0.04 3.95 -16.50
C LYS A 104 0.03 3.04 -15.28
N THR A 105 -1.04 3.09 -14.50
CA THR A 105 -1.22 2.19 -13.35
C THR A 105 -1.34 0.73 -13.79
N MET A 106 -2.08 0.45 -14.88
CA MET A 106 -2.21 -0.89 -15.44
C MET A 106 -0.88 -1.45 -15.96
N GLU A 107 -0.08 -0.63 -16.66
CA GLU A 107 1.27 -1.02 -17.12
C GLU A 107 2.17 -1.49 -15.99
N LEU A 108 2.09 -0.82 -14.84
CA LEU A 108 2.94 -1.13 -13.69
C LEU A 108 2.40 -2.28 -12.85
N TRP A 109 1.12 -2.63 -12.98
CA TRP A 109 0.43 -3.53 -12.07
C TRP A 109 1.06 -4.93 -12.04
N ASP A 110 1.35 -5.51 -13.20
CA ASP A 110 1.96 -6.85 -13.28
C ASP A 110 3.31 -6.91 -12.58
N ASN A 111 4.13 -5.85 -12.72
CA ASN A 111 5.42 -5.77 -12.05
C ASN A 111 5.26 -5.63 -10.53
N VAL A 112 4.23 -4.92 -10.08
CA VAL A 112 3.90 -4.81 -8.65
C VAL A 112 3.49 -6.15 -8.08
N VAL A 113 2.65 -6.91 -8.79
CA VAL A 113 2.22 -8.25 -8.38
C VAL A 113 3.42 -9.19 -8.32
N LYS A 114 4.21 -9.28 -9.38
CA LYS A 114 5.45 -10.09 -9.42
C LYS A 114 6.43 -9.70 -8.32
N GLY A 115 6.58 -8.41 -8.07
CA GLY A 115 7.41 -7.88 -6.99
C GLY A 115 6.91 -8.34 -5.62
N ALA A 116 5.60 -8.29 -5.38
CA ALA A 116 5.00 -8.79 -4.15
C ALA A 116 5.19 -10.31 -3.98
N GLU A 117 4.96 -11.09 -5.03
CA GLU A 117 5.16 -12.55 -5.02
C GLU A 117 6.60 -12.96 -4.72
N ARG A 118 7.57 -12.18 -5.21
CA ARG A 118 8.99 -12.49 -5.01
C ARG A 118 9.54 -11.99 -3.67
N TYR A 119 9.09 -10.82 -3.22
CA TYR A 119 9.77 -10.11 -2.15
C TYR A 119 8.92 -9.85 -0.90
N ILE A 120 7.60 -10.06 -0.95
CA ILE A 120 6.68 -9.79 0.16
C ILE A 120 6.04 -11.09 0.64
N PHE A 121 5.29 -11.78 -0.22
CA PHE A 121 4.50 -12.95 0.16
C PHE A 121 5.31 -14.10 0.77
N PRO A 122 6.56 -14.40 0.33
CA PRO A 122 7.35 -15.45 0.95
C PRO A 122 7.68 -15.20 2.43
N TYR A 123 7.60 -13.94 2.87
CA TYR A 123 7.94 -13.53 4.24
C TYR A 123 6.72 -13.20 5.10
N GLN A 124 5.49 -13.30 4.57
CA GLN A 124 4.28 -12.89 5.31
C GLN A 124 4.04 -13.73 6.57
N GLU A 125 4.36 -15.04 6.53
CA GLU A 125 4.22 -15.96 7.66
C GLU A 125 5.26 -15.70 8.77
N ASN A 126 6.27 -14.87 8.51
CA ASN A 126 7.25 -14.46 9.52
C ASN A 126 6.75 -13.27 10.36
N ALA A 127 5.55 -12.75 10.11
CA ALA A 127 4.99 -11.63 10.85
C ALA A 127 4.45 -12.07 12.21
N ASP A 128 4.68 -11.26 13.24
CA ASP A 128 4.15 -11.49 14.58
C ASP A 128 2.67 -11.05 14.68
N ALA A 129 2.26 -10.10 13.85
CA ALA A 129 0.88 -9.67 13.72
C ALA A 129 0.50 -9.42 12.26
N ILE A 130 -0.73 -9.81 11.90
CA ILE A 130 -1.33 -9.52 10.59
C ILE A 130 -2.48 -8.55 10.81
N PHE A 131 -2.43 -7.41 10.10
CA PHE A 131 -3.49 -6.43 10.10
C PHE A 131 -4.20 -6.45 8.74
N ASN A 132 -5.45 -6.89 8.74
CA ASN A 132 -6.30 -6.80 7.57
C ASN A 132 -6.82 -5.36 7.43
N SER A 133 -6.34 -4.64 6.41
CA SER A 133 -6.76 -3.27 6.14
C SER A 133 -7.99 -3.16 5.24
N ALA A 134 -8.59 -4.27 4.82
CA ALA A 134 -9.82 -4.29 4.03
C ALA A 134 -11.02 -3.80 4.87
N LEU A 135 -11.90 -3.02 4.26
CA LEU A 135 -13.16 -2.58 4.83
C LEU A 135 -14.30 -3.12 4.00
N VAL A 136 -15.32 -3.67 4.65
CA VAL A 136 -16.43 -4.36 3.96
C VAL A 136 -17.19 -3.47 2.97
N TYR A 137 -17.30 -2.18 3.28
CA TYR A 137 -18.09 -1.22 2.50
C TYR A 137 -17.25 -0.44 1.48
N GLU A 138 -15.93 -0.63 1.43
CA GLU A 138 -15.06 0.27 0.66
C GLU A 138 -15.29 0.20 -0.85
N LEU A 139 -15.73 -0.94 -1.40
CA LEU A 139 -15.99 -1.05 -2.83
C LEU A 139 -17.16 -0.16 -3.27
N GLY A 140 -18.17 0.03 -2.40
CA GLY A 140 -19.27 0.96 -2.65
C GLY A 140 -18.79 2.41 -2.68
N VAL A 141 -17.83 2.78 -1.82
CA VAL A 141 -17.25 4.13 -1.80
C VAL A 141 -16.28 4.32 -2.97
N LEU A 142 -15.32 3.41 -3.14
CA LEU A 142 -14.27 3.49 -4.16
C LEU A 142 -14.84 3.50 -5.58
N LYS A 143 -16.00 2.86 -5.82
CA LYS A 143 -16.68 2.85 -7.12
C LYS A 143 -16.81 4.24 -7.74
N LYS A 144 -17.26 5.23 -6.96
CA LYS A 144 -17.45 6.63 -7.39
C LYS A 144 -16.15 7.25 -7.94
N TYR A 145 -15.02 6.88 -7.35
CA TYR A 145 -13.70 7.40 -7.73
C TYR A 145 -13.06 6.57 -8.84
N ALA A 146 -13.17 5.25 -8.76
CA ALA A 146 -12.51 4.33 -9.67
C ALA A 146 -13.19 4.26 -11.05
N GLU A 147 -14.53 4.32 -11.13
CA GLU A 147 -15.23 4.19 -12.41
C GLU A 147 -14.85 5.28 -13.43
N PRO A 148 -14.82 6.59 -13.08
CA PRO A 148 -14.37 7.63 -14.00
C PRO A 148 -12.93 7.37 -14.48
N ILE A 149 -12.02 7.04 -13.56
CA ILE A 149 -10.61 6.77 -13.86
C ILE A 149 -10.49 5.59 -14.84
N ILE A 150 -11.20 4.49 -14.60
CA ILE A 150 -11.16 3.30 -15.46
C ILE A 150 -11.75 3.60 -16.85
N LYS A 151 -12.75 4.49 -16.94
CA LYS A 151 -13.36 4.90 -18.22
C LYS A 151 -12.44 5.76 -19.09
N GLU A 152 -11.38 6.35 -18.52
CA GLU A 152 -10.36 7.07 -19.29
C GLU A 152 -9.48 6.14 -20.15
N ILE A 153 -9.48 4.82 -19.91
CA ILE A 153 -8.74 3.88 -20.74
C ILE A 153 -9.45 3.76 -22.10
N ASP A 154 -8.78 4.17 -23.18
CA ASP A 154 -9.32 4.17 -24.53
C ASP A 154 -9.70 2.76 -25.05
N GLU A 155 -10.59 2.73 -26.05
CA GLU A 155 -11.10 1.47 -26.63
C GLU A 155 -10.06 0.69 -27.43
N ASP A 156 -9.07 1.39 -27.99
CA ASP A 156 -7.93 0.81 -28.71
C ASP A 156 -6.76 0.42 -27.79
N SER A 157 -6.87 0.69 -26.49
CA SER A 157 -5.85 0.34 -25.50
C SER A 157 -5.73 -1.17 -25.32
N ILE A 158 -4.50 -1.66 -25.13
CA ILE A 158 -4.24 -3.05 -24.74
C ILE A 158 -4.91 -3.44 -23.40
N TYR A 159 -5.25 -2.46 -22.58
CA TYR A 159 -5.91 -2.65 -21.28
C TYR A 159 -7.44 -2.56 -21.37
N TYR A 160 -8.02 -2.39 -22.56
CA TYR A 160 -9.47 -2.34 -22.73
C TYR A 160 -10.22 -3.57 -22.18
N PRO A 161 -9.73 -4.82 -22.34
CA PRO A 161 -10.38 -5.98 -21.72
C PRO A 161 -10.44 -5.88 -20.19
N GLU A 162 -9.37 -5.36 -19.58
CA GLU A 162 -9.29 -5.18 -18.13
C GLU A 162 -10.20 -4.03 -17.65
N ARG A 163 -10.31 -2.95 -18.43
CA ARG A 163 -11.32 -1.91 -18.23
C ARG A 163 -12.72 -2.52 -18.16
N GLN A 164 -13.10 -3.32 -19.14
CA GLN A 164 -14.44 -3.94 -19.19
C GLN A 164 -14.67 -4.88 -18.01
N ARG A 165 -13.67 -5.69 -17.65
CA ARG A 165 -13.72 -6.59 -16.49
C ARG A 165 -13.95 -5.82 -15.18
N LEU A 166 -13.19 -4.75 -14.95
CA LEU A 166 -13.29 -3.94 -13.74
C LEU A 166 -14.60 -3.15 -13.66
N LEU A 167 -15.08 -2.56 -14.76
CA LEU A 167 -16.38 -1.89 -14.81
C LEU A 167 -17.51 -2.88 -14.55
N LYS A 168 -17.44 -4.09 -15.12
CA LYS A 168 -18.42 -5.14 -14.82
C LYS A 168 -18.36 -5.57 -13.36
N PHE A 169 -17.17 -5.71 -12.79
CA PHE A 169 -17.00 -6.02 -11.37
C PHE A 169 -17.62 -4.94 -10.48
N LEU A 170 -17.32 -3.66 -10.72
CA LEU A 170 -17.89 -2.53 -9.97
C LEU A 170 -19.41 -2.41 -10.15
N SER A 171 -19.99 -2.93 -11.24
CA SER A 171 -21.43 -2.92 -11.48
C SER A 171 -22.24 -3.72 -10.44
N TYR A 172 -21.61 -4.65 -9.73
CA TYR A 172 -22.24 -5.44 -8.68
C TYR A 172 -22.42 -4.70 -7.35
N PHE A 173 -21.81 -3.51 -7.20
CA PHE A 173 -21.86 -2.74 -5.95
C PHE A 173 -22.72 -1.49 -6.12
N LEU A 174 -23.54 -1.21 -5.10
CA LEU A 174 -24.23 0.07 -4.99
C LEU A 174 -23.24 1.14 -4.52
N PRO A 175 -23.21 2.33 -5.16
CA PRO A 175 -22.35 3.40 -4.72
C PRO A 175 -22.81 3.93 -3.36
N ILE A 176 -21.86 4.26 -2.50
CA ILE A 176 -22.11 4.98 -1.24
C ILE A 176 -21.77 6.45 -1.51
N GLU A 177 -22.80 7.27 -1.72
CA GLU A 177 -22.65 8.68 -2.08
C GLU A 177 -22.35 9.56 -0.86
N ASP A 178 -22.97 9.24 0.28
CA ASP A 178 -22.75 9.96 1.53
C ASP A 178 -21.53 9.38 2.28
N GLU A 179 -20.45 10.15 2.26
CA GLU A 179 -19.19 9.82 2.89
C GLU A 179 -18.99 10.54 4.24
N SER A 180 -20.00 11.26 4.73
CA SER A 180 -19.90 12.06 5.97
C SER A 180 -19.69 11.20 7.22
N GLU A 181 -20.29 10.02 7.25
CA GLU A 181 -20.19 9.04 8.33
C GLU A 181 -18.86 8.28 8.33
N ILE A 182 -18.04 8.41 7.29
CA ILE A 182 -16.71 7.77 7.26
C ILE A 182 -15.79 8.55 8.22
N PRO A 183 -15.26 7.93 9.29
CA PRO A 183 -14.42 8.63 10.24
C PRO A 183 -13.21 9.28 9.56
N LYS A 184 -12.82 10.47 10.02
CA LYS A 184 -11.61 11.17 9.51
C LYS A 184 -10.31 10.38 9.77
N THR A 185 -10.35 9.45 10.71
CA THR A 185 -9.25 8.54 11.06
C THR A 185 -9.28 7.21 10.28
N SER A 186 -10.27 6.99 9.41
CA SER A 186 -10.37 5.77 8.61
C SER A 186 -9.26 5.70 7.57
N ILE A 187 -8.67 4.52 7.36
CA ILE A 187 -7.68 4.27 6.30
C ILE A 187 -8.24 4.62 4.91
N LEU A 188 -9.56 4.54 4.72
CA LEU A 188 -10.18 4.87 3.44
C LEU A 188 -9.94 6.33 3.03
N ARG A 189 -9.72 7.22 4.01
CA ARG A 189 -9.42 8.64 3.81
C ARG A 189 -8.09 8.89 3.10
N GLU A 190 -7.18 7.92 3.07
CA GLU A 190 -5.98 7.94 2.20
C GLU A 190 -6.37 7.99 0.71
N PHE A 191 -7.50 7.37 0.34
CA PHE A 191 -7.90 7.25 -1.07
C PHE A 191 -8.88 8.35 -1.48
N ILE A 192 -9.82 8.71 -0.60
CA ILE A 192 -10.95 9.60 -0.93
C ILE A 192 -10.77 11.03 -0.39
N GLY A 193 -9.72 11.28 0.42
CA GLY A 193 -9.48 12.55 1.08
C GLY A 193 -10.35 12.76 2.34
N GLY A 194 -10.16 13.91 3.00
CA GLY A 194 -10.87 14.26 4.24
C GLY A 194 -10.28 13.64 5.52
N SER A 195 -9.02 13.19 5.45
CA SER A 195 -8.29 12.67 6.61
C SER A 195 -8.05 13.75 7.67
N SER A 196 -8.00 13.35 8.94
CA SER A 196 -7.48 14.21 10.03
C SER A 196 -5.96 14.18 10.13
N PHE A 197 -5.30 13.28 9.39
CA PHE A 197 -3.84 13.21 9.32
C PHE A 197 -3.33 14.13 8.20
N GLU A 198 -2.25 14.85 8.48
CA GLU A 198 -1.50 15.62 7.47
C GLU A 198 -0.41 14.71 6.88
N TYR A 199 -0.29 14.70 5.55
CA TYR A 199 0.62 13.84 4.78
C TYR A 199 1.63 14.64 3.98
#